data_AF-A0A3C1DTA3-F1
#
_entry.id   AF-A0A3C1DTA3-F1
#
_cell.length_a   1.000
_cell.length_b   1.000
_cell.length_c   1.000
_cell.angle_alpha   90.00
_cell.angle_beta   90.00
_cell.angle_gamma   90.00
#
_symmetry.space_group_name_H-M   'P 1'
#
loop_
_entity.id
_entity.type
_entity.pdbx_description
1 polymer ?
#
loop_
_entity_poly.entity_id
_entity_poly.type
_entity_poly.pdbx_seq_one_letter_code
_entity_poly.pdbx_strand_id
1 'polypeptide(L)'
;MKEFIKTKRGALLAGSVATALLVGGGVAFAYWTTTGSGTGSAAAGDVSAVTVTQTNTITGLYPGGPAQAIDLKISNPNDSNVTIAKVAVSVSSTNKTGCTAADFTVTDATVGSDLAKGDTSVAGSTSGASIKMNNTASNQDACKNATVSLSFSAS
;
A
#
# COMPACT_ATOMS: atom_id res chain seq x y z
N MET A 1 70.65 -11.48 -4.74
CA MET A 1 71.77 -12.39 -4.41
C MET A 1 72.37 -11.98 -3.08
N LYS A 2 72.53 -12.94 -2.16
CA LYS A 2 73.18 -12.90 -0.83
C LYS A 2 72.34 -12.16 0.24
N GLU A 3 71.53 -12.82 1.07
CA GLU A 3 71.78 -13.85 2.12
C GLU A 3 72.80 -13.43 3.21
N PHE A 4 72.24 -13.18 4.40
CA PHE A 4 72.58 -13.74 5.73
C PHE A 4 73.69 -13.17 6.65
N ILE A 5 73.32 -13.26 7.97
CA ILE A 5 74.13 -13.37 9.22
C ILE A 5 74.47 -12.03 9.93
N LYS A 6 74.38 -11.85 11.25
CA LYS A 6 73.60 -12.38 12.40
C LYS A 6 74.21 -11.69 13.65
N THR A 7 73.33 -11.17 14.52
CA THR A 7 73.35 -11.28 16.00
C THR A 7 74.51 -10.73 16.85
N LYS A 8 74.13 -10.00 17.92
CA LYS A 8 74.48 -10.14 19.37
C LYS A 8 74.56 -8.73 20.02
N ARG A 9 74.08 -8.39 21.22
CA ARG A 9 73.46 -9.07 22.39
C ARG A 9 72.91 -7.99 23.34
N GLY A 10 71.77 -8.28 23.99
CA GLY A 10 71.44 -7.95 25.40
C GLY A 10 71.21 -6.47 25.76
N ALA A 11 70.27 -6.11 26.62
CA ALA A 11 69.66 -6.88 27.70
C ALA A 11 68.20 -6.44 27.94
N LEU A 12 67.37 -7.43 28.29
CA LEU A 12 66.12 -7.22 28.99
C LEU A 12 66.40 -6.50 30.32
N LEU A 13 65.63 -5.44 30.62
CA LEU A 13 65.34 -5.06 31.99
C LEU A 13 63.83 -5.06 32.15
N ALA A 14 63.34 -6.27 32.45
CA ALA A 14 62.10 -6.47 33.16
C ALA A 14 62.32 -6.06 34.62
N GLY A 15 61.34 -5.39 35.21
CA GLY A 15 61.14 -5.38 36.66
C GLY A 15 61.42 -4.07 37.37
N SER A 16 60.37 -3.26 37.52
CA SER A 16 60.10 -2.62 38.82
C SER A 16 58.61 -2.26 38.89
N VAL A 17 57.79 -3.28 39.16
CA VAL A 17 56.48 -3.09 39.80
C VAL A 17 56.78 -2.47 41.17
N ALA A 18 56.66 -1.16 41.27
CA ALA A 18 56.71 -0.45 42.55
C ALA A 18 55.32 -0.50 43.18
N THR A 19 55.03 -1.62 43.86
CA THR A 19 53.93 -1.76 44.80
C THR A 19 54.18 -0.86 46.01
N ALA A 20 53.56 0.33 46.03
CA ALA A 20 53.35 1.09 47.24
C ALA A 20 52.07 0.58 47.93
N LEU A 21 52.21 -0.48 48.75
CA LEU A 21 51.18 -0.94 49.68
C LEU A 21 51.13 0.03 50.87
N LEU A 22 50.28 1.06 50.79
CA LEU A 22 49.85 1.82 51.95
C LEU A 22 48.72 1.05 52.65
N VAL A 23 49.08 0.42 53.77
CA VAL A 23 48.15 -0.12 54.77
C VAL A 23 47.47 1.08 55.46
N GLY A 24 46.28 1.41 55.00
CA GLY A 24 45.41 2.46 55.56
C GLY A 24 44.16 2.55 54.71
N GLY A 25 42.99 2.26 55.30
CA GLY A 25 41.75 1.98 54.58
C GLY A 25 41.36 3.00 53.49
N GLY A 26 40.98 2.48 52.31
CA GLY A 26 40.41 3.26 51.21
C GLY A 26 40.54 2.52 49.89
N VAL A 27 39.44 1.94 49.40
CA VAL A 27 39.34 1.22 48.12
C VAL A 27 39.40 2.16 46.92
N ALA A 28 40.02 1.75 45.80
CA ALA A 28 39.61 2.21 44.46
C ALA A 28 40.20 1.35 43.32
N PHE A 29 39.33 0.59 42.63
CA PHE A 29 39.57 0.17 41.25
C PHE A 29 39.12 1.31 40.33
N ALA A 30 39.98 1.79 39.44
CA ALA A 30 39.58 2.77 38.43
C ALA A 30 39.08 2.04 37.16
N TYR A 31 37.80 1.64 37.17
CA TYR A 31 37.05 1.40 35.94
C TYR A 31 36.38 2.72 35.56
N TRP A 32 36.71 3.28 34.40
CA TRP A 32 35.89 4.36 33.83
C TRP A 32 34.64 3.73 33.22
N THR A 33 33.53 3.72 33.97
CA THR A 33 32.21 3.42 33.40
C THR A 33 31.67 4.67 32.73
N THR A 34 31.61 4.67 31.40
CA THR A 34 30.89 5.69 30.62
C THR A 34 29.49 5.17 30.29
N THR A 35 28.47 5.97 30.58
CA THR A 35 27.07 5.70 30.19
C THR A 35 26.69 6.70 29.10
N GLY A 36 26.30 6.20 27.93
CA GLY A 36 25.77 7.00 26.84
C GLY A 36 24.29 6.71 26.63
N SER A 37 23.46 7.76 26.62
CA SER A 37 22.08 7.69 26.16
C SER A 37 21.96 8.46 24.84
N GLY A 38 21.26 7.89 23.87
CA GLY A 38 20.93 8.55 22.62
C GLY A 38 19.43 8.43 22.36
N THR A 39 18.82 9.48 21.84
CA THR A 39 17.46 9.46 21.31
C THR A 39 17.52 9.39 19.80
N GLY A 40 16.51 8.75 19.19
CA GLY A 40 16.32 8.69 17.75
C GLY A 40 14.84 8.79 17.43
N SER A 41 14.53 9.32 16.26
CA SER A 41 13.16 9.40 15.74
C SER A 41 13.13 8.89 14.30
N ALA A 42 12.05 8.23 13.93
CA ALA A 42 11.74 7.89 12.55
C ALA A 42 10.34 8.45 12.21
N ALA A 43 10.15 8.87 10.97
CA ALA A 43 8.84 9.26 10.44
C ALA A 43 8.27 8.12 9.60
N ALA A 44 6.98 7.83 9.76
CA ALA A 44 6.25 6.99 8.82
C ALA A 44 5.96 7.79 7.53
N GLY A 45 5.86 7.09 6.39
CA GLY A 45 5.45 7.69 5.12
C GLY A 45 3.94 7.92 5.06
N ASP A 46 3.52 8.81 4.16
CA ASP A 46 2.11 9.08 3.86
C ASP A 46 1.55 8.12 2.79
N VAL A 47 0.23 7.93 2.80
CA VAL A 47 -0.50 7.15 1.78
C VAL A 47 -1.46 8.08 1.03
N SER A 48 -1.38 8.07 -0.30
CA SER A 48 -2.28 8.72 -1.24
C SER A 48 -3.43 7.79 -1.64
N ALA A 49 -4.59 8.37 -1.97
CA ALA A 49 -5.75 7.60 -2.42
C ALA A 49 -5.50 6.90 -3.77
N VAL A 50 -6.04 5.68 -3.93
CA VAL A 50 -6.06 4.98 -5.22
C VAL A 50 -7.09 5.60 -6.16
N THR A 51 -6.84 5.49 -7.47
CA THR A 51 -7.79 5.94 -8.50
C THR A 51 -8.44 4.74 -9.16
N VAL A 52 -9.76 4.76 -9.34
CA VAL A 52 -10.50 3.70 -10.03
C VAL A 52 -11.14 4.24 -11.31
N THR A 53 -10.92 3.55 -12.43
CA THR A 53 -11.54 3.87 -13.71
C THR A 53 -12.19 2.65 -14.34
N GLN A 54 -13.26 2.86 -15.11
CA GLN A 54 -13.84 1.82 -15.95
C GLN A 54 -13.04 1.71 -17.26
N THR A 55 -12.79 0.49 -17.73
CA THR A 55 -12.03 0.24 -18.98
C THR A 55 -12.87 -0.28 -20.13
N ASN A 56 -14.01 -0.93 -19.86
CA ASN A 56 -14.87 -1.47 -20.90
C ASN A 56 -16.00 -0.51 -21.27
N THR A 57 -16.54 -0.66 -22.49
CA THR A 57 -17.78 0.01 -22.90
C THR A 57 -18.94 -0.95 -22.70
N ILE A 58 -19.90 -0.55 -21.87
CA ILE A 58 -21.12 -1.33 -21.61
C ILE A 58 -22.19 -0.92 -22.60
N THR A 59 -22.74 -1.89 -23.32
CA THR A 59 -23.83 -1.69 -24.30
C THR A 59 -24.95 -2.70 -24.03
N GLY A 60 -26.10 -2.49 -24.66
CA GLY A 60 -27.21 -3.45 -24.56
C GLY A 60 -27.91 -3.48 -23.19
N LEU A 61 -27.91 -2.37 -22.44
CA LEU A 61 -28.77 -2.23 -21.28
C LEU A 61 -30.21 -1.96 -21.73
N TYR A 62 -31.13 -2.84 -21.35
CA TYR A 62 -32.56 -2.71 -21.59
C TYR A 62 -33.36 -3.22 -20.39
N PRO A 63 -34.62 -2.78 -20.21
CA PRO A 63 -35.43 -3.18 -19.06
C PRO A 63 -35.52 -4.70 -18.91
N GLY A 64 -35.10 -5.21 -17.75
CA GLY A 64 -35.12 -6.65 -17.45
C GLY A 64 -34.04 -7.48 -18.14
N GLY A 65 -33.12 -6.84 -18.86
CA GLY A 65 -31.98 -7.51 -19.49
C GLY A 65 -30.98 -8.08 -18.48
N PRO A 66 -30.05 -8.92 -18.96
CA PRO A 66 -29.00 -9.49 -18.12
C PRO A 66 -28.03 -8.41 -17.62
N ALA A 67 -27.46 -8.65 -16.44
CA ALA A 67 -26.41 -7.79 -15.90
C ALA A 67 -25.16 -7.81 -16.78
N GLN A 68 -24.58 -6.63 -16.99
CA GLN A 68 -23.36 -6.43 -17.77
C GLN A 68 -22.20 -6.19 -16.81
N ALA A 69 -21.07 -6.86 -17.05
CA ALA A 69 -19.88 -6.74 -16.23
C ALA A 69 -19.23 -5.35 -16.39
N ILE A 70 -18.69 -4.80 -15.30
CA ILE A 70 -17.92 -3.56 -15.29
C ILE A 70 -16.46 -3.93 -15.08
N ASP A 71 -15.63 -3.69 -16.09
CA ASP A 71 -14.18 -3.88 -15.96
C ASP A 71 -13.54 -2.62 -15.41
N LEU A 72 -12.72 -2.80 -14.38
CA LEU A 72 -12.09 -1.72 -13.63
C LEU A 72 -10.58 -1.75 -13.80
N LYS A 73 -9.98 -0.57 -13.67
CA LYS A 73 -8.55 -0.36 -13.52
C LYS A 73 -8.33 0.45 -12.25
N ILE A 74 -7.61 -0.13 -11.30
CA ILE A 74 -7.24 0.51 -10.04
C ILE A 74 -5.78 0.92 -10.12
N SER A 75 -5.50 2.19 -9.94
CA SER A 75 -4.15 2.77 -9.95
C SER A 75 -3.74 3.12 -8.52
N ASN A 76 -2.70 2.45 -8.02
CA ASN A 76 -2.08 2.74 -6.74
C ASN A 76 -0.86 3.66 -6.96
N PRO A 77 -0.93 4.95 -6.58
CA PRO A 77 0.19 5.88 -6.76
C PRO A 77 1.31 5.71 -5.72
N ASN A 78 1.07 4.92 -4.67
CA ASN A 78 1.99 4.78 -3.55
C ASN A 78 3.19 3.89 -3.89
N ASP A 79 4.33 4.18 -3.28
CA ASP A 79 5.54 3.33 -3.41
C ASP A 79 5.42 1.99 -2.69
N SER A 80 4.38 1.83 -1.86
CA SER A 80 4.07 0.62 -1.10
C SER A 80 2.73 0.02 -1.54
N ASN A 81 2.54 -1.26 -1.23
CA ASN A 81 1.29 -1.95 -1.48
C ASN A 81 0.15 -1.33 -0.65
N VAL A 82 -1.04 -1.24 -1.25
CA VAL A 82 -2.26 -0.79 -0.57
C VAL A 82 -3.32 -1.89 -0.65
N THR A 83 -3.88 -2.26 0.49
CA THR A 83 -4.97 -3.23 0.56
C THR A 83 -6.28 -2.56 0.17
N ILE A 84 -6.98 -3.13 -0.82
CA ILE A 84 -8.33 -2.72 -1.21
C ILE A 84 -9.25 -3.92 -1.03
N ALA A 85 -10.27 -3.77 -0.18
CA ALA A 85 -11.25 -4.84 0.05
C ALA A 85 -12.31 -4.82 -1.05
N LYS A 86 -12.86 -3.65 -1.35
CA LYS A 86 -13.95 -3.48 -2.32
C LYS A 86 -13.83 -2.20 -3.13
N VAL A 87 -14.49 -2.18 -4.27
CA VAL A 87 -14.83 -0.96 -5.00
C VAL A 87 -16.35 -0.83 -5.02
N ALA A 88 -16.87 0.18 -4.32
CA ALA A 88 -18.26 0.55 -4.39
C ALA A 88 -18.57 1.19 -5.75
N VAL A 89 -19.65 0.72 -6.40
CA VAL A 89 -20.12 1.23 -7.68
C VAL A 89 -21.44 1.95 -7.47
N SER A 90 -21.60 3.13 -8.05
CA SER A 90 -22.87 3.85 -8.05
C SER A 90 -23.14 4.53 -9.40
N VAL A 91 -24.42 4.76 -9.70
CA VAL A 91 -24.81 5.61 -10.83
C VAL A 91 -24.85 7.05 -10.36
N SER A 92 -23.97 7.89 -10.90
CA SER A 92 -23.86 9.30 -10.52
C SER A 92 -24.86 10.18 -11.27
N SER A 93 -25.09 9.89 -12.54
CA SER A 93 -25.99 10.66 -13.40
C SER A 93 -26.36 9.88 -14.65
N THR A 94 -27.40 10.34 -15.34
CA THR A 94 -27.67 9.98 -16.72
C THR A 94 -27.78 11.27 -17.54
N ASN A 95 -27.58 11.18 -18.85
CA ASN A 95 -27.71 12.33 -19.75
C ASN A 95 -29.15 12.58 -20.25
N LYS A 96 -30.16 11.82 -19.79
CA LYS A 96 -31.55 11.93 -20.24
C LYS A 96 -32.50 12.21 -19.08
N THR A 97 -33.29 13.28 -19.21
CA THR A 97 -34.36 13.58 -18.26
C THR A 97 -35.37 12.43 -18.19
N GLY A 98 -35.71 12.00 -16.97
CA GLY A 98 -36.63 10.87 -16.75
C GLY A 98 -35.94 9.50 -16.75
N CYS A 99 -34.65 9.42 -17.06
CA CYS A 99 -33.83 8.24 -16.79
C CYS A 99 -32.96 8.52 -15.57
N THR A 100 -33.14 7.79 -14.48
CA THR A 100 -32.51 8.11 -13.20
C THR A 100 -31.62 6.97 -12.72
N ALA A 101 -30.84 7.21 -11.66
CA ALA A 101 -30.08 6.15 -11.01
C ALA A 101 -30.97 4.98 -10.53
N ALA A 102 -32.23 5.25 -10.17
CA ALA A 102 -33.18 4.24 -9.70
C ALA A 102 -33.61 3.24 -10.80
N ASP A 103 -33.42 3.60 -12.07
CA ASP A 103 -33.67 2.70 -13.20
C ASP A 103 -32.59 1.62 -13.34
N PHE A 104 -31.53 1.67 -12.55
CA PHE A 104 -30.40 0.74 -12.63
C PHE A 104 -30.14 0.08 -11.28
N THR A 105 -29.68 -1.16 -11.34
CA THR A 105 -29.06 -1.84 -10.19
C THR A 105 -27.61 -2.07 -10.52
N VAL A 106 -26.73 -1.73 -9.58
CA VAL A 106 -25.29 -1.96 -9.66
C VAL A 106 -24.84 -2.91 -8.55
N THR A 107 -23.77 -3.65 -8.82
CA THR A 107 -23.10 -4.52 -7.85
C THR A 107 -21.66 -4.06 -7.68
N ASP A 108 -21.22 -4.00 -6.43
CA ASP A 108 -19.85 -3.62 -6.05
C ASP A 108 -18.84 -4.67 -6.53
N ALA A 109 -17.60 -4.22 -6.74
CA ALA A 109 -16.48 -5.12 -7.02
C ALA A 109 -15.88 -5.64 -5.71
N THR A 110 -15.70 -6.94 -5.60
CA THR A 110 -14.85 -7.55 -4.56
C THR A 110 -13.42 -7.67 -5.10
N VAL A 111 -12.46 -7.08 -4.40
CA VAL A 111 -11.04 -7.12 -4.77
C VAL A 111 -10.27 -8.00 -3.79
N GLY A 112 -10.33 -7.68 -2.49
CA GLY A 112 -9.80 -8.52 -1.42
C GLY A 112 -8.30 -8.80 -1.52
N SER A 113 -7.49 -7.86 -2.05
CA SER A 113 -6.07 -8.08 -2.33
C SER A 113 -5.21 -6.84 -2.10
N ASP A 114 -3.93 -7.07 -1.87
CA ASP A 114 -2.91 -6.03 -1.84
C ASP A 114 -2.53 -5.60 -3.26
N LEU A 115 -2.72 -4.33 -3.57
CA LEU A 115 -2.37 -3.74 -4.85
C LEU A 115 -0.95 -3.16 -4.77
N ALA A 116 -0.03 -3.72 -5.56
CA ALA A 116 1.29 -3.13 -5.74
C ALA A 116 1.19 -1.73 -6.40
N LYS A 117 2.30 -0.99 -6.38
CA LYS A 117 2.40 0.29 -7.10
C LYS A 117 2.01 0.11 -8.57
N GLY A 118 1.25 1.08 -9.09
CA GLY A 118 0.85 1.14 -10.49
C GLY A 118 -0.55 0.60 -10.73
N ASP A 119 -0.77 0.08 -11.93
CA ASP A 119 -2.10 -0.24 -12.43
C ASP A 119 -2.43 -1.73 -12.28
N THR A 120 -3.60 -2.02 -11.71
CA THR A 120 -4.17 -3.36 -11.61
C THR A 120 -5.50 -3.41 -12.36
N SER A 121 -5.62 -4.33 -13.31
CA SER A 121 -6.89 -4.60 -14.01
C SER A 121 -7.73 -5.59 -13.22
N VAL A 122 -8.99 -5.26 -13.02
CA VAL A 122 -9.97 -6.06 -12.28
C VAL A 122 -11.17 -6.30 -13.20
N ALA A 123 -11.31 -7.53 -13.70
CA ALA A 123 -12.44 -7.90 -14.55
C ALA A 123 -13.74 -7.96 -13.75
N GLY A 124 -14.82 -7.43 -14.31
CA GLY A 124 -16.15 -7.47 -13.68
C GLY A 124 -16.68 -8.89 -13.50
N SER A 125 -16.34 -9.80 -14.42
CA SER A 125 -16.70 -11.22 -14.35
C SER A 125 -16.09 -11.95 -13.15
N THR A 126 -14.92 -11.52 -12.69
CA THR A 126 -14.22 -12.12 -11.54
C THR A 126 -14.55 -11.39 -10.24
N SER A 127 -14.65 -10.05 -10.27
CA SER A 127 -14.92 -9.24 -9.09
C SER A 127 -16.41 -9.14 -8.71
N GLY A 128 -17.31 -9.50 -9.63
CA GLY A 128 -18.76 -9.36 -9.45
C GLY A 128 -19.31 -7.97 -9.82
N ALA A 129 -18.45 -7.01 -10.16
CA ALA A 129 -18.86 -5.67 -10.53
C ALA A 129 -19.75 -5.70 -11.77
N SER A 130 -20.98 -5.20 -11.65
CA SER A 130 -21.94 -5.25 -12.74
C SER A 130 -23.00 -4.15 -12.66
N ILE A 131 -23.64 -3.89 -13.79
CA ILE A 131 -24.81 -3.01 -13.90
C ILE A 131 -25.91 -3.70 -14.71
N LYS A 132 -27.16 -3.52 -14.30
CA LYS A 132 -28.35 -3.90 -15.09
C LYS A 132 -29.38 -2.79 -15.06
N MET A 133 -30.20 -2.73 -16.10
CA MET A 133 -31.39 -1.88 -16.11
C MET A 133 -32.57 -2.65 -15.50
N ASN A 134 -33.21 -2.03 -14.51
CA ASN A 134 -34.33 -2.60 -13.78
C ASN A 134 -35.54 -2.74 -14.70
N ASN A 135 -36.32 -3.81 -14.52
CA ASN A 135 -37.64 -3.94 -15.12
C ASN A 135 -38.67 -3.33 -14.17
N THR A 136 -39.27 -2.20 -14.55
CA THR A 136 -40.28 -1.52 -13.73
C THR A 136 -41.66 -1.64 -14.35
N ALA A 137 -42.71 -1.36 -13.57
CA ALA A 137 -44.08 -1.27 -14.09
C ALA A 137 -44.35 0.02 -14.89
N SER A 138 -43.43 0.99 -14.85
CA SER A 138 -43.54 2.28 -15.54
C SER A 138 -42.89 2.21 -16.91
N ASN A 139 -43.30 3.12 -17.80
CA ASN A 139 -42.63 3.30 -19.09
C ASN A 139 -41.21 3.86 -18.87
N GLN A 140 -40.18 3.16 -19.36
CA GLN A 140 -38.77 3.52 -19.25
C GLN A 140 -38.16 4.01 -20.59
N ASP A 141 -38.98 4.49 -21.53
CA ASP A 141 -38.55 5.00 -22.84
C ASP A 141 -37.59 6.19 -22.73
N ALA A 142 -37.68 6.95 -21.63
CA ALA A 142 -36.75 8.03 -21.32
C ALA A 142 -35.28 7.56 -21.24
N CYS A 143 -35.04 6.27 -20.91
CA CYS A 143 -33.70 5.68 -20.87
C CYS A 143 -33.18 5.21 -22.23
N LYS A 144 -33.96 5.31 -23.32
CA LYS A 144 -33.47 4.95 -24.65
C LYS A 144 -32.30 5.85 -25.06
N ASN A 145 -31.20 5.21 -25.46
CA ASN A 145 -29.94 5.86 -25.81
C ASN A 145 -29.42 6.79 -24.71
N ALA A 146 -29.73 6.50 -23.44
CA ALA A 146 -29.14 7.21 -22.32
C ALA A 146 -27.71 6.72 -22.08
N THR A 147 -26.82 7.66 -21.79
CA THR A 147 -25.49 7.40 -21.27
C THR A 147 -25.58 7.47 -19.75
N VAL A 148 -25.13 6.41 -19.09
CA VAL A 148 -25.12 6.28 -17.63
C VAL A 148 -23.70 6.55 -17.15
N SER A 149 -23.54 7.55 -16.30
CA SER A 149 -22.26 7.87 -15.67
C SER A 149 -22.14 7.12 -14.37
N LEU A 150 -21.02 6.43 -14.17
CA LEU A 150 -20.71 5.69 -12.95
C LEU A 150 -19.75 6.46 -12.06
N SER A 151 -19.79 6.17 -10.76
CA SER A 151 -18.81 6.62 -9.79
C SER A 151 -18.31 5.44 -8.97
N PHE A 152 -17.05 5.54 -8.58
CA PHE A 152 -16.30 4.45 -7.95
C PHE A 152 -15.65 4.96 -6.67
N SER A 153 -15.73 4.17 -5.60
CA SER A 153 -15.03 4.45 -4.34
C SER A 153 -14.38 3.18 -3.81
N ALA A 154 -13.07 3.20 -3.64
CA ALA A 154 -12.31 2.06 -3.14
C ALA A 154 -12.12 2.16 -1.61
N SER A 155 -12.27 1.03 -0.92
CA SER A 155 -12.10 0.91 0.54
C SER A 155 -11.55 -0.46 0.94
#